data_AF-A0A0Q0SNY2-F1
#
_entry.id   AF-A0A0Q0SNY2-F1
#
_cell.length_a   1.000
_cell.length_b   1.000
_cell.length_c   1.000
_cell.angle_alpha   90.00
_cell.angle_beta   90.00
_cell.angle_gamma   90.00
#
_symmetry.space_group_name_H-M   'P 1'
#
loop_
_entity.id
_entity.type
_entity.pdbx_description
1 polymer ?
#
loop_
_entity_poly.entity_id
_entity_poly.type
_entity_poly.pdbx_seq_one_letter_code
_entity_poly.pdbx_strand_id
1 'polypeptide(L)'
;MIEEDISSNFIYSAAEFFEVHYAHMNVQTDCPFQFSGYLTIFGILTVLRKHPLLPDNELKLALEQLTSAVAQHTALLIVEHNTITSFKVNNIERITLLERAAGSRGLKLTEFAVGVNDAIAPFIDYSVNSQMNEGISGVHVALGDGSSGYHIDFLCPGAVFSPAPPL
;
A
#
# COMPACT_ATOMS: atom_id res chain seq x y z
N MET A 1 0.41 3.70 -24.09
CA MET A 1 0.29 5.17 -24.30
C MET A 1 -0.70 5.41 -25.44
N ILE A 2 -1.76 6.19 -25.18
CA ILE A 2 -3.03 6.52 -25.93
C ILE A 2 -4.19 5.53 -25.69
N GLU A 3 -5.49 5.86 -25.81
CA GLU A 3 -6.19 7.16 -25.97
C GLU A 3 -7.04 7.51 -24.72
N GLU A 4 -7.54 6.54 -23.96
CA GLU A 4 -8.35 6.77 -22.72
C GLU A 4 -7.54 6.70 -21.42
N ASP A 5 -6.45 5.95 -21.44
CA ASP A 5 -5.28 6.17 -20.58
C ASP A 5 -4.58 7.52 -20.89
N ILE A 6 -5.11 8.25 -21.87
CA ILE A 6 -4.73 9.58 -22.38
C ILE A 6 -5.91 10.57 -22.38
N SER A 7 -7.14 10.15 -22.04
CA SER A 7 -8.34 11.01 -22.08
C SER A 7 -9.07 11.13 -20.74
N SER A 8 -8.70 10.37 -19.69
CA SER A 8 -9.18 10.59 -18.32
C SER A 8 -8.21 10.04 -17.26
N ASN A 9 -8.42 10.35 -15.97
CA ASN A 9 -7.42 10.29 -14.88
C ASN A 9 -6.72 8.94 -14.66
N PHE A 10 -5.73 8.64 -15.50
CA PHE A 10 -4.55 7.87 -15.15
C PHE A 10 -3.36 8.82 -15.21
N ILE A 11 -3.01 9.38 -14.05
CA ILE A 11 -1.90 10.32 -13.90
C ILE A 11 -0.65 9.48 -13.65
N TYR A 12 0.32 9.52 -14.57
CA TYR A 12 1.70 9.08 -14.34
C TYR A 12 2.16 9.65 -13.00
N SER A 13 2.09 8.86 -11.94
CA SER A 13 2.42 9.33 -10.61
C SER A 13 3.93 9.22 -10.43
N ALA A 14 4.53 10.06 -9.58
CA ALA A 14 5.96 9.98 -9.32
C ALA A 14 6.40 8.56 -8.88
N ALA A 15 5.48 7.75 -8.31
CA ALA A 15 5.71 6.35 -7.95
C ALA A 15 6.19 5.49 -9.13
N GLU A 16 5.73 5.75 -10.36
CA GLU A 16 6.14 4.98 -11.55
C GLU A 16 7.63 5.13 -11.89
N PHE A 17 8.31 6.15 -11.35
CA PHE A 17 9.76 6.28 -11.46
C PHE A 17 10.52 5.43 -10.45
N PHE A 18 9.83 4.89 -9.44
CA PHE A 18 10.44 4.30 -8.26
C PHE A 18 10.16 2.80 -8.12
N GLU A 19 9.17 2.27 -8.83
CA GLU A 19 8.74 0.88 -8.72
C GLU A 19 8.23 0.29 -10.04
N VAL A 20 8.02 -1.03 -10.03
CA VAL A 20 7.19 -1.74 -11.00
C VAL A 20 6.04 -2.39 -10.24
N HIS A 21 4.80 -2.21 -10.69
CA HIS A 21 3.63 -2.72 -9.97
C HIS A 21 2.56 -3.36 -10.86
N TYR A 22 1.71 -4.16 -10.22
CA TYR A 22 0.40 -4.54 -10.69
C TYR A 22 -0.66 -3.83 -9.85
N ALA A 23 -1.56 -3.10 -10.51
CA ALA A 23 -2.65 -2.37 -9.86
C ALA A 23 -4.03 -2.91 -10.28
N HIS A 24 -4.91 -3.14 -9.31
CA HIS A 24 -6.29 -3.60 -9.48
C HIS A 24 -7.29 -2.46 -9.21
N MET A 25 -7.26 -1.43 -10.06
CA MET A 25 -8.08 -0.23 -9.87
C MET A 25 -9.54 -0.43 -10.29
N ASN A 26 -9.81 -1.30 -11.28
CA ASN A 26 -11.18 -1.65 -11.67
C ASN A 26 -11.69 -2.89 -10.91
N VAL A 27 -12.65 -2.71 -10.00
CA VAL A 27 -13.26 -3.82 -9.24
C VAL A 27 -13.98 -4.86 -10.10
N GLN A 28 -14.36 -4.51 -11.34
CA GLN A 28 -15.14 -5.39 -12.23
C GLN A 28 -14.28 -6.36 -13.04
N THR A 29 -12.95 -6.18 -13.04
CA THR A 29 -12.02 -7.07 -13.73
C THR A 29 -11.35 -8.02 -12.74
N ASP A 30 -10.81 -9.12 -13.22
CA ASP A 30 -10.01 -10.02 -12.38
C ASP A 30 -8.75 -9.32 -11.86
N CYS A 31 -8.34 -9.68 -10.65
CA CYS A 31 -7.11 -9.17 -10.05
C CYS A 31 -5.91 -9.77 -10.80
N PRO A 32 -4.95 -8.96 -11.29
CA PRO A 32 -3.83 -9.45 -12.09
C PRO A 32 -2.76 -10.19 -11.27
N PHE A 33 -2.90 -10.26 -9.96
CA PHE A 33 -1.97 -10.92 -9.06
C PHE A 33 -2.72 -11.71 -7.97
N GLN A 34 -2.01 -12.64 -7.33
CA GLN A 34 -2.49 -13.34 -6.14
C GLN A 34 -1.37 -13.41 -5.10
N PHE A 35 -1.72 -13.09 -3.85
CA PHE A 35 -0.84 -13.13 -2.70
C PHE A 35 -1.53 -13.84 -1.54
N SER A 36 -0.79 -14.73 -0.88
CA SER A 36 -1.18 -15.39 0.37
C SER A 36 0.09 -15.65 1.18
N GLY A 37 0.07 -15.26 2.46
CA GLY A 37 1.25 -15.32 3.31
C GLY A 37 1.28 -14.19 4.31
N TYR A 38 2.49 -13.84 4.76
CA TYR A 38 2.71 -12.77 5.71
C TYR A 38 3.89 -11.89 5.30
N LEU A 39 3.84 -10.62 5.69
CA LEU A 39 4.89 -9.63 5.46
C LEU A 39 5.21 -8.90 6.77
N THR A 40 6.49 -8.68 7.02
CA THR A 40 6.94 -7.75 8.07
C THR A 40 6.94 -6.35 7.49
N ILE A 41 6.17 -5.45 8.09
CA ILE A 41 5.99 -4.08 7.59
C ILE A 41 6.88 -3.13 8.37
N PHE A 42 7.62 -2.28 7.66
CA PHE A 42 8.56 -1.31 8.24
C PHE A 42 8.06 0.12 8.14
N GLY A 43 7.17 0.39 7.19
CA GLY A 43 6.52 1.69 7.01
C GLY A 43 5.21 1.53 6.29
N ILE A 44 4.36 2.54 6.40
CA ILE A 44 3.16 2.67 5.59
C ILE A 44 3.08 4.05 4.97
N LEU A 45 2.48 4.13 3.79
CA LEU A 45 2.04 5.40 3.22
C LEU A 45 0.53 5.43 3.21
N THR A 46 -0.03 6.63 3.37
CA THR A 46 -1.49 6.81 3.32
C THR A 46 -1.82 7.98 2.41
N VAL A 47 -2.64 7.72 1.39
CA VAL A 47 -3.02 8.73 0.40
C VAL A 47 -4.53 8.76 0.24
N LEU A 48 -5.10 9.96 0.31
CA LEU A 48 -6.49 10.22 -0.04
C LEU A 48 -6.52 11.22 -1.18
N ARG A 49 -6.76 10.73 -2.41
CA ARG A 49 -6.75 11.52 -3.65
C ARG A 49 -8.05 12.32 -3.80
N LYS A 50 -9.19 11.69 -3.53
CA LYS A 50 -10.49 12.35 -3.57
C LYS A 50 -10.93 12.70 -2.15
N HIS A 51 -10.85 13.98 -1.82
CA HIS A 51 -11.33 14.44 -0.52
C HIS A 51 -12.86 14.31 -0.43
N PRO A 52 -13.39 13.66 0.61
CA PRO A 52 -14.82 13.68 0.89
C PRO A 52 -15.27 15.11 1.18
N LEU A 53 -16.55 15.39 0.92
CA LEU A 53 -17.16 16.71 1.19
C LEU A 53 -17.02 17.13 2.66
N LEU A 54 -17.02 16.16 3.57
CA LEU A 54 -16.76 16.34 4.99
C LEU A 54 -15.48 15.59 5.36
N PRO A 55 -14.44 16.27 5.86
CA PRO A 55 -13.19 15.63 6.25
C PRO A 55 -13.39 14.78 7.50
N ASP A 56 -12.88 13.55 7.46
CA ASP A 56 -12.79 12.66 8.63
C ASP A 56 -11.43 12.86 9.33
N ASN A 57 -11.35 13.92 10.13
CA ASN A 57 -10.12 14.28 10.84
C ASN A 57 -9.70 13.22 11.87
N GLU A 58 -10.65 12.48 12.43
CA GLU A 58 -10.37 11.41 13.38
C GLU A 58 -9.67 10.24 12.69
N LEU A 59 -10.19 9.82 11.53
CA LEU A 59 -9.55 8.79 10.71
C LEU A 59 -8.17 9.22 10.25
N LYS A 60 -8.02 10.48 9.80
CA LYS A 60 -6.72 11.02 9.40
C LYS A 60 -5.71 10.95 10.55
N LEU A 61 -6.08 11.42 11.74
CA LEU A 61 -5.21 11.38 12.92
C LEU A 61 -4.88 9.94 13.33
N ALA A 62 -5.84 9.03 13.27
CA ALA A 62 -5.62 7.62 13.55
C ALA A 62 -4.62 6.98 12.58
N LEU A 63 -4.64 7.37 11.30
CA LEU A 63 -3.69 6.92 10.30
C LEU A 63 -2.29 7.53 10.50
N GLU A 64 -2.19 8.82 10.85
CA GLU A 64 -0.90 9.45 11.22
C GLU A 64 -0.25 8.77 12.44
N GLN A 65 -1.08 8.39 13.44
CA GLN A 65 -0.64 7.61 14.60
C GLN A 65 -0.23 6.20 14.20
N LEU A 66 -0.93 5.56 13.26
CA LEU A 66 -0.59 4.25 12.74
C LEU A 66 0.77 4.28 12.02
N THR A 67 1.02 5.28 11.16
CA THR A 67 2.32 5.48 10.50
C THR A 67 3.44 5.58 11.53
N SER A 68 3.26 6.41 12.56
CA SER A 68 4.23 6.54 13.65
C SER A 68 4.47 5.23 14.40
N ALA A 69 3.40 4.47 14.68
CA ALA A 69 3.49 3.21 15.39
C ALA A 69 4.19 2.11 14.57
N VAL A 70 3.94 2.05 13.26
CA VAL A 70 4.63 1.10 12.35
C VAL A 70 6.12 1.43 12.28
N ALA A 71 6.49 2.71 12.17
CA ALA A 71 7.90 3.12 12.11
C ALA A 71 8.69 2.78 13.39
N GLN A 72 8.02 2.66 14.54
CA GLN A 72 8.65 2.44 15.85
C GLN A 72 8.60 0.99 16.34
N HIS A 73 7.76 0.15 15.75
CA HIS A 73 7.48 -1.19 16.24
C HIS A 73 7.44 -2.22 15.11
N THR A 74 7.67 -3.48 15.46
CA THR A 74 7.41 -4.57 14.53
C THR A 74 5.93 -4.60 14.15
N ALA A 75 5.66 -4.55 12.85
CA ALA A 75 4.35 -4.73 12.28
C ALA A 75 4.30 -5.99 11.40
N LEU A 76 3.22 -6.77 11.53
CA LEU A 76 3.00 -8.00 10.78
C LEU A 76 1.66 -7.92 10.06
N LEU A 77 1.70 -8.09 8.73
CA LEU A 77 0.54 -8.18 7.86
C LEU A 77 0.34 -9.65 7.45
N ILE A 78 -0.88 -10.16 7.57
CA ILE A 78 -1.27 -11.51 7.13
C ILE A 78 -2.35 -11.37 6.06
N VAL A 79 -2.17 -12.08 4.96
CA VAL A 79 -3.04 -12.03 3.78
C VAL A 79 -3.40 -13.44 3.34
N GLU A 80 -4.68 -13.65 3.07
CA GLU A 80 -5.21 -14.88 2.48
C GLU A 80 -5.98 -14.54 1.21
N HIS A 81 -5.57 -15.11 0.08
CA HIS A 81 -6.19 -14.89 -1.23
C HIS A 81 -6.48 -13.41 -1.53
N ASN A 82 -5.44 -12.56 -1.48
CA ASN A 82 -5.51 -11.11 -1.64
C ASN A 82 -6.35 -10.37 -0.58
N THR A 83 -6.76 -10.99 0.52
CA THR A 83 -7.55 -10.33 1.56
C THR A 83 -6.73 -10.25 2.84
N ILE A 84 -6.55 -9.04 3.37
CA ILE A 84 -5.88 -8.84 4.66
C ILE A 84 -6.76 -9.43 5.76
N THR A 85 -6.24 -10.39 6.51
CA THR A 85 -6.95 -11.06 7.62
C THR A 85 -6.43 -10.66 8.99
N SER A 86 -5.23 -10.07 9.06
CA SER A 86 -4.68 -9.49 10.30
C SER A 86 -3.63 -8.44 9.96
N PHE A 87 -3.63 -7.34 10.71
CA PHE A 87 -2.54 -6.36 10.70
C PHE A 87 -2.21 -5.96 12.13
N LYS A 88 -1.12 -6.51 12.66
CA LYS A 88 -0.70 -6.27 14.06
C LYS A 88 0.48 -5.34 14.10
N VAL A 89 0.39 -4.29 14.91
CA VAL A 89 1.48 -3.37 15.22
C VAL A 89 1.72 -3.43 16.71
N ASN A 90 2.91 -3.83 17.15
CA ASN A 90 3.22 -4.07 18.56
C ASN A 90 2.20 -5.01 19.24
N ASN A 91 1.86 -6.12 18.57
CA ASN A 91 0.84 -7.10 18.99
C ASN A 91 -0.61 -6.57 19.13
N ILE A 92 -0.88 -5.32 18.75
CA ILE A 92 -2.23 -4.75 18.74
C ILE A 92 -2.81 -4.89 17.34
N GLU A 93 -3.98 -5.53 17.23
CA GLU A 93 -4.71 -5.69 15.97
C GLU A 93 -5.27 -4.35 15.48
N ARG A 94 -5.11 -4.08 14.18
CA ARG A 94 -5.49 -2.80 13.52
C ARG A 94 -6.47 -2.99 12.36
N ILE A 95 -6.94 -4.21 12.11
CA ILE A 95 -7.83 -4.52 10.98
C ILE A 95 -9.07 -3.62 10.86
N THR A 96 -9.72 -3.26 11.97
CA THR A 96 -10.90 -2.39 11.96
C THR A 96 -10.59 -0.97 11.48
N LEU A 97 -9.39 -0.45 11.78
CA LEU A 97 -8.94 0.83 11.25
C LEU A 97 -8.70 0.75 9.74
N LEU A 98 -8.08 -0.35 9.27
CA LEU A 98 -7.88 -0.58 7.84
C LEU A 98 -9.21 -0.70 7.09
N GLU A 99 -10.19 -1.42 7.64
CA GLU A 99 -11.51 -1.58 7.02
C GLU A 99 -12.24 -0.24 6.88
N ARG A 100 -12.21 0.60 7.93
CA ARG A 100 -12.75 1.97 7.86
C ARG A 100 -12.00 2.81 6.82
N ALA A 101 -10.68 2.72 6.78
CA ALA A 101 -9.85 3.53 5.89
C ALA A 101 -10.03 3.16 4.42
N ALA A 102 -10.13 1.87 4.10
CA ALA A 102 -10.24 1.36 2.73
C ALA A 102 -11.58 1.70 2.04
N GLY A 103 -12.60 2.06 2.81
CA GLY A 103 -13.94 2.34 2.30
C GLY A 103 -14.53 1.14 1.55
N SER A 104 -15.16 1.38 0.39
CA SER A 104 -15.84 0.32 -0.36
C SER A 104 -14.91 -0.73 -0.98
N ARG A 105 -13.61 -0.46 -1.07
CA ARG A 105 -12.64 -1.47 -1.53
C ARG A 105 -12.42 -2.58 -0.49
N GLY A 106 -12.71 -2.29 0.78
CA GLY A 106 -12.51 -3.21 1.89
C GLY A 106 -11.05 -3.66 2.02
N LEU A 107 -10.85 -4.84 2.61
CA LEU A 107 -9.53 -5.36 2.95
C LEU A 107 -8.85 -6.13 1.81
N LYS A 108 -9.33 -6.00 0.57
CA LYS A 108 -8.70 -6.61 -0.60
C LYS A 108 -7.47 -5.81 -0.99
N LEU A 109 -6.36 -6.51 -1.24
CA LEU A 109 -5.19 -5.93 -1.87
C LEU A 109 -5.57 -5.40 -3.24
N THR A 110 -5.17 -4.17 -3.50
CA THR A 110 -5.39 -3.45 -4.75
C THR A 110 -4.10 -3.24 -5.52
N GLU A 111 -2.95 -3.46 -4.88
CA GLU A 111 -1.65 -3.32 -5.51
C GLU A 111 -0.64 -4.35 -4.99
N PHE A 112 0.26 -4.76 -5.87
CA PHE A 112 1.51 -5.44 -5.56
C PHE A 112 2.62 -4.76 -6.34
N ALA A 113 3.69 -4.35 -5.67
CA ALA A 113 4.76 -3.58 -6.28
C ALA A 113 6.14 -4.04 -5.81
N VAL A 114 7.13 -3.78 -6.66
CA VAL A 114 8.54 -4.05 -6.42
C VAL A 114 9.31 -2.74 -6.57
N GLY A 115 9.82 -2.23 -5.45
CA GLY A 115 10.75 -1.11 -5.44
C GLY A 115 12.16 -1.59 -5.80
N VAL A 116 12.96 -0.72 -6.43
CA VAL A 116 14.29 -1.10 -6.98
C VAL A 116 15.41 -0.14 -6.58
N ASN A 117 15.13 0.81 -5.69
CA ASN A 117 16.09 1.83 -5.29
C ASN A 117 16.75 1.49 -3.94
N ASP A 118 17.83 0.72 -3.99
CA ASP A 118 18.66 0.46 -2.80
C ASP A 118 19.36 1.72 -2.28
N ALA A 119 19.59 2.73 -3.13
CA ALA A 119 20.38 3.90 -2.77
C ALA A 119 19.70 4.80 -1.73
N ILE A 120 18.37 4.72 -1.60
CA ILE A 120 17.62 5.48 -0.59
C ILE A 120 17.55 4.77 0.76
N ALA A 121 17.87 3.46 0.84
CA ALA A 121 17.73 2.66 2.06
C ALA A 121 18.35 3.29 3.33
N PRO A 122 19.56 3.90 3.28
CA PRO A 122 20.17 4.51 4.47
C PRO A 122 19.50 5.81 4.93
N PHE A 123 18.63 6.40 4.11
CA PHE A 123 18.08 7.75 4.29
C PHE A 123 16.56 7.76 4.51
N ILE A 124 15.90 6.61 4.41
CA ILE A 124 14.46 6.54 4.61
C ILE A 124 14.11 6.76 6.08
N ASP A 125 13.17 7.67 6.29
CA ASP A 125 12.45 7.82 7.54
C ASP A 125 11.01 7.32 7.36
N TYR A 126 10.74 6.12 7.89
CA TYR A 126 9.42 5.50 7.82
C TYR A 126 8.36 6.21 8.68
N SER A 127 8.75 7.14 9.55
CA SER A 127 7.80 7.97 10.30
C SER A 127 7.19 9.08 9.45
N VAL A 128 7.77 9.36 8.28
CA VAL A 128 7.32 10.38 7.34
C VAL A 128 6.50 9.73 6.22
N ASN A 129 5.26 10.18 6.04
CA ASN A 129 4.41 9.77 4.92
C ASN A 129 4.91 10.45 3.61
N SER A 130 5.81 9.79 2.89
CA SER A 130 6.48 10.32 1.69
C SER A 130 6.49 9.29 0.57
N GLN A 131 5.95 9.66 -0.60
CA GLN A 131 5.91 8.80 -1.80
C GLN A 131 7.29 8.25 -2.19
N MET A 132 8.39 8.95 -1.85
CA MET A 132 9.74 8.46 -2.11
C MET A 132 10.05 7.13 -1.42
N ASN A 133 9.35 6.81 -0.32
CA ASN A 133 9.57 5.59 0.44
C ASN A 133 9.10 4.33 -0.30
N GLU A 134 8.19 4.44 -1.26
CA GLU A 134 7.71 3.31 -2.09
C GLU A 134 8.81 2.72 -2.96
N GLY A 135 9.79 3.54 -3.36
CA GLY A 135 10.89 3.12 -4.22
C GLY A 135 11.91 2.18 -3.57
N ILE A 136 11.81 1.97 -2.26
CA ILE A 136 12.79 1.17 -1.53
C ILE A 136 12.82 -0.26 -2.06
N SER A 137 14.02 -0.79 -2.23
CA SER A 137 14.22 -2.18 -2.63
C SER A 137 13.48 -3.17 -1.73
N GLY A 138 12.75 -4.09 -2.37
CA GLY A 138 11.88 -5.04 -1.71
C GLY A 138 10.52 -5.10 -2.39
N VAL A 139 9.47 -5.33 -1.61
CA VAL A 139 8.09 -5.32 -2.10
C VAL A 139 7.23 -4.42 -1.23
N HIS A 140 6.14 -3.92 -1.80
CA HIS A 140 4.99 -3.49 -1.03
C HIS A 140 3.71 -4.03 -1.65
N VAL A 141 2.68 -4.02 -0.82
CA VAL A 141 1.31 -4.30 -1.23
C VAL A 141 0.45 -3.15 -0.74
N ALA A 142 -0.64 -2.87 -1.44
CA ALA A 142 -1.55 -1.80 -1.05
C ALA A 142 -2.98 -2.29 -0.88
N LEU A 143 -3.75 -1.56 -0.07
CA LEU A 143 -5.20 -1.63 -0.05
C LEU A 143 -5.80 -0.29 -0.51
N GLY A 144 -7.05 -0.32 -0.96
CA GLY A 144 -7.77 0.89 -1.37
C GLY A 144 -7.27 1.53 -2.67
N ASP A 145 -7.94 2.60 -3.10
CA ASP A 145 -7.71 3.26 -4.40
C ASP A 145 -7.54 4.79 -4.28
N GLY A 146 -7.52 5.31 -3.05
CA GLY A 146 -7.39 6.75 -2.77
C GLY A 146 -8.62 7.58 -3.15
N SER A 147 -9.65 6.97 -3.75
CA SER A 147 -10.80 7.66 -4.33
C SER A 147 -12.13 7.30 -3.64
N SER A 148 -12.30 6.02 -3.28
CA SER A 148 -13.43 5.49 -2.51
C SER A 148 -13.08 5.29 -1.02
N GLY A 149 -11.81 5.49 -0.67
CA GLY A 149 -11.22 5.43 0.66
C GLY A 149 -9.76 5.85 0.56
N TYR A 150 -9.00 5.67 1.63
CA TYR A 150 -7.54 5.80 1.59
C TYR A 150 -6.94 4.68 0.74
N HIS A 151 -5.91 5.02 -0.03
CA HIS A 151 -4.91 4.08 -0.48
C HIS A 151 -3.84 3.96 0.61
N ILE A 152 -3.47 2.74 0.97
CA ILE A 152 -2.48 2.48 2.01
C ILE A 152 -1.47 1.45 1.51
N ASP A 153 -0.23 1.88 1.37
CA ASP A 153 0.91 1.04 0.99
C ASP A 153 1.58 0.46 2.24
N PHE A 154 1.89 -0.83 2.21
CA PHE A 154 2.59 -1.54 3.28
C PHE A 154 4.00 -1.92 2.81
N LEU A 155 5.00 -1.18 3.29
CA LEU A 155 6.38 -1.34 2.84
C LEU A 155 7.08 -2.51 3.54
N CYS A 156 7.61 -3.45 2.76
CA CYS A 156 8.38 -4.59 3.21
C CYS A 156 9.80 -4.55 2.58
N PRO A 157 10.66 -3.60 3.02
CA PRO A 157 12.03 -3.52 2.55
C PRO A 157 12.78 -4.83 2.83
N GLY A 158 13.65 -5.23 1.90
CA GLY A 158 14.46 -6.45 2.05
C GLY A 158 13.71 -7.76 1.82
N ALA A 159 12.43 -7.72 1.41
CA ALA A 159 11.78 -8.88 0.82
C ALA A 159 12.53 -9.31 -0.45
N VAL A 160 13.04 -10.55 -0.45
CA VAL A 160 13.73 -11.08 -1.63
C VAL A 160 12.69 -11.59 -2.61
N PHE A 161 12.54 -10.87 -3.72
CA PHE A 161 11.76 -11.32 -4.86
C PHE A 161 12.64 -12.18 -5.77
N SER A 162 12.16 -13.35 -6.16
CA SER A 162 12.81 -14.19 -7.17
C SER A 162 11.73 -14.73 -8.11
N PRO A 163 11.74 -14.34 -9.40
CA PRO A 163 10.78 -14.87 -10.35
C PRO A 163 10.98 -16.38 -10.48
N ALA A 164 9.92 -17.14 -10.26
CA ALA A 164 9.92 -18.56 -10.59
C ALA A 164 9.85 -18.71 -12.12
N PRO A 165 10.51 -19.72 -12.72
CA PRO A 165 10.27 -20.07 -14.11
C PRO A 165 8.77 -20.32 -14.32
N PRO A 166 8.19 -19.94 -15.47
CA PRO A 166 6.83 -20.35 -15.79
C PRO A 166 6.75 -21.88 -15.73
N LEU A 167 5.68 -22.38 -15.09
CA LEU A 167 5.35 -23.80 -15.00
C LEU A 167 5.08 -24.40 -16.40
#